data_AF-A0A1G8VVK0-F1
#
_entry.id   AF-A0A1G8VVK0-F1
#
_cell.length_a   1.000
_cell.length_b   1.000
_cell.length_c   1.000
_cell.angle_alpha   90.00
_cell.angle_beta   90.00
_cell.angle_gamma   90.00
#
_symmetry.space_group_name_H-M   'P 1'
#
loop_
_entity.id
_entity.type
_entity.pdbx_description
1 polymer ?
#
loop_
_entity_poly.entity_id
_entity_poly.type
_entity_poly.pdbx_seq_one_letter_code
_entity_poly.pdbx_strand_id
1 'polypeptide(L)'
;MKDSDDDSRRFLDDEGRLFGLVNIVDALVVLLVLAVVVAGVALLLPSSSGETETRYVTLDLGDQPDYLAEEITPGDEWAPERTSDSITITDVYRFNNAGNGTSVLARAAVNGTEVEPEDPTDDPIFEFRGNPLLTGQTYTLVTSEYEVEGAVTRVESDGETLPVTDSELVLETSLAPTTASEIEVGDQYTAGGDVLGEVTAFETFAANQSGEGQYTLIGLTTKAIERSGSQYLGDTRVAVGQSLTFDGGSYSFSGEIIDRGTSAIPANDSEFVIETTLPAATADEIEAGDEFTAGGTTFGEVTALELFPGAGDGDQRYALVGVTARTVERDGAQYIGNIRAAIGQSLTFDGDGYSFGGEIIDRGIGNLTTKARPLVVRTEVPATVASDINVGDQFDIDGVPIVSVDSVTVYPTANPDVRRVVLGVSAKTRTEGGTLLFGDRQLRIGSQLPIRTDNYDIQTEIIRRGGLNEPGSPTTQTVTIQLKNIPPERAASLTSGMTEENRDKTTAEVQNVTTQPAEIVLESEGGDIFLREHPQNKDVELTVDLSVRELDGGTIRFRGETLRVGQDIALELGPLTVNGEVIGFEE
;
A
#
# COMPACT_ATOMS: atom_id res chain seq x y z
N MET A 1 -42.64 72.54 -69.70
CA MET A 1 -43.67 72.58 -70.75
C MET A 1 -44.17 71.14 -70.91
N LYS A 2 -45.39 70.88 -70.44
CA LYS A 2 -46.21 69.64 -70.52
C LYS A 2 -45.67 68.37 -69.86
N ASP A 3 -46.43 67.45 -69.28
CA ASP A 3 -47.80 67.28 -68.71
C ASP A 3 -47.78 65.80 -68.24
N SER A 4 -48.27 65.47 -67.03
CA SER A 4 -49.42 64.56 -66.75
C SER A 4 -49.20 63.07 -67.14
N ASP A 5 -49.51 62.02 -66.38
CA ASP A 5 -50.61 61.77 -65.44
C ASP A 5 -50.25 60.64 -64.44
N ASP A 6 -50.99 60.68 -63.32
CA ASP A 6 -51.13 59.71 -62.24
C ASP A 6 -52.05 58.55 -62.67
N ASP A 7 -51.73 57.31 -62.29
CA ASP A 7 -52.68 56.19 -62.41
C ASP A 7 -52.53 55.21 -61.23
N SER A 8 -53.23 55.55 -60.16
CA SER A 8 -53.44 54.75 -58.96
C SER A 8 -54.31 53.51 -59.25
N ARG A 9 -53.79 52.31 -58.99
CA ARG A 9 -54.53 51.04 -59.07
C ARG A 9 -55.69 51.03 -58.06
N ARG A 10 -56.91 51.25 -58.53
CA ARG A 10 -58.15 51.00 -57.77
C ARG A 10 -58.56 49.53 -57.92
N PHE A 11 -58.84 48.87 -56.80
CA PHE A 11 -59.24 47.45 -56.71
C PHE A 11 -60.76 47.21 -56.87
N LEU A 12 -61.54 48.24 -57.20
CA LEU A 12 -62.99 48.18 -57.45
C LEU A 12 -63.33 48.87 -58.78
N ASP A 13 -64.22 48.27 -59.56
CA ASP A 13 -64.83 48.88 -60.76
C ASP A 13 -66.12 49.68 -60.45
N ASP A 14 -66.59 50.47 -61.42
CA ASP A 14 -67.78 51.32 -61.31
C ASP A 14 -69.09 50.52 -61.22
N GLU A 15 -69.04 49.18 -61.30
CA GLU A 15 -70.16 48.26 -61.08
C GLU A 15 -70.08 47.50 -59.74
N GLY A 16 -69.13 47.81 -58.86
CA GLY A 16 -69.02 47.23 -57.52
C GLY A 16 -68.47 45.80 -57.47
N ARG A 17 -67.62 45.41 -58.43
CA ARG A 17 -66.99 44.08 -58.48
C ARG A 17 -65.54 44.14 -57.97
N LEU A 18 -65.17 43.19 -57.12
CA LEU A 18 -63.80 43.03 -56.62
C LEU A 18 -63.03 42.12 -57.59
N PHE A 19 -61.95 42.61 -58.20
CA PHE A 19 -61.13 41.85 -59.18
C PHE A 19 -61.91 41.31 -60.40
N GLY A 20 -63.01 41.95 -60.80
CA GLY A 20 -63.77 41.62 -62.03
C GLY A 20 -64.46 40.25 -62.07
N LEU A 21 -64.38 39.44 -60.99
CA LEU A 21 -64.86 38.05 -60.98
C LEU A 21 -65.96 37.77 -59.94
N VAL A 22 -66.08 38.56 -58.86
CA VAL A 22 -67.05 38.32 -57.79
C VAL A 22 -67.77 39.63 -57.40
N ASN A 23 -69.09 39.55 -57.19
CA ASN A 23 -69.91 40.68 -56.74
C ASN A 23 -69.62 40.97 -55.26
N ILE A 24 -69.30 42.23 -54.90
CA ILE A 24 -68.81 42.56 -53.55
C ILE A 24 -69.84 42.26 -52.45
N VAL A 25 -71.13 42.28 -52.79
CA VAL A 25 -72.21 41.92 -51.88
C VAL A 25 -72.18 40.42 -51.54
N ASP A 26 -71.85 39.55 -52.50
CA ASP A 26 -71.80 38.10 -52.29
C ASP A 26 -70.54 37.71 -51.50
N ALA A 27 -69.41 38.40 -51.73
CA ALA A 27 -68.21 38.27 -50.91
C ALA A 27 -68.45 38.68 -49.44
N LEU A 28 -69.24 39.75 -49.20
CA LEU A 28 -69.65 40.15 -47.85
C LEU A 28 -70.61 39.17 -47.19
N VAL A 29 -71.53 38.56 -47.95
CA VAL A 29 -72.44 37.53 -47.42
C VAL A 29 -71.69 36.25 -47.08
N VAL A 30 -70.73 35.83 -47.91
CA VAL A 30 -69.85 34.69 -47.59
C VAL A 30 -69.00 34.99 -46.35
N LEU A 31 -68.43 36.19 -46.23
CA LEU A 31 -67.71 36.61 -45.02
C LEU A 31 -68.62 36.67 -43.79
N LEU A 32 -69.87 37.11 -43.94
CA LEU A 32 -70.84 37.14 -42.85
C LEU A 32 -71.22 35.73 -42.41
N VAL A 33 -71.45 34.80 -43.35
CA VAL A 33 -71.73 33.40 -43.04
C VAL A 33 -70.51 32.74 -42.40
N LEU A 34 -69.29 33.03 -42.89
CA LEU A 34 -68.05 32.56 -42.27
C LEU A 34 -67.87 33.14 -40.86
N ALA A 35 -68.17 34.42 -40.66
CA ALA A 35 -68.12 35.07 -39.35
C ALA A 35 -69.18 34.51 -38.39
N VAL A 36 -70.37 34.18 -38.87
CA VAL A 36 -71.45 33.56 -38.08
C VAL A 36 -71.14 32.09 -37.78
N VAL A 37 -70.48 31.36 -38.67
CA VAL A 37 -70.00 29.99 -38.42
C VAL A 37 -68.83 30.00 -37.43
N VAL A 38 -67.88 30.91 -37.58
CA VAL A 38 -66.76 31.10 -36.63
C VAL A 38 -67.27 31.56 -35.26
N ALA A 39 -68.22 32.50 -35.22
CA ALA A 39 -68.85 32.94 -33.97
C ALA A 39 -69.77 31.87 -33.36
N GLY A 40 -70.41 31.04 -34.18
CA GLY A 40 -71.24 29.92 -33.72
C GLY A 40 -70.44 28.76 -33.12
N VAL A 41 -69.21 28.54 -33.59
CA VAL A 41 -68.26 27.59 -32.99
C VAL A 41 -67.63 28.16 -31.72
N ALA A 42 -67.33 29.47 -31.67
CA ALA A 42 -66.81 30.13 -30.47
C ALA A 42 -67.81 30.16 -29.31
N LEU A 43 -69.12 30.20 -29.58
CA LEU A 43 -70.18 30.25 -28.56
C LEU A 43 -70.44 28.90 -27.86
N LEU A 44 -69.87 27.79 -28.36
CA LEU A 44 -69.96 26.46 -27.73
C LEU A 44 -68.81 26.17 -26.78
N LEU A 45 -67.85 27.08 -26.64
CA LEU A 45 -66.79 27.02 -25.64
C LEU A 45 -67.18 27.92 -24.46
N PRO A 46 -67.18 27.42 -23.21
CA PRO A 46 -67.39 28.27 -22.05
C PRO A 46 -66.30 29.35 -22.04
N SER A 47 -66.72 30.61 -21.97
CA SER A 47 -65.81 31.74 -21.74
C SER A 47 -65.39 31.69 -20.28
N SER A 48 -64.22 31.13 -19.98
CA SER A 48 -63.55 31.41 -18.71
C SER A 48 -63.15 32.88 -18.71
N SER A 49 -63.54 33.61 -17.68
CA SER A 49 -63.32 35.05 -17.53
C SER A 49 -61.93 35.39 -17.00
N GLY A 50 -60.91 34.61 -17.37
CA GLY A 50 -59.54 34.78 -16.89
C GLY A 50 -58.54 34.79 -18.03
N GLU A 51 -57.34 35.27 -17.76
CA GLU A 51 -56.25 35.33 -18.73
C GLU A 51 -55.55 33.96 -18.81
N THR A 52 -55.22 33.51 -20.01
CA THR A 52 -54.41 32.28 -20.16
C THR A 52 -53.01 32.58 -19.64
N GLU A 53 -52.60 31.83 -18.62
CA GLU A 53 -51.28 31.92 -18.02
C GLU A 53 -50.63 30.53 -18.03
N THR A 54 -49.30 30.51 -18.03
CA THR A 54 -48.50 29.28 -17.87
C THR A 54 -47.84 29.31 -16.50
N ARG A 55 -48.00 28.23 -15.72
CA ARG A 55 -47.25 27.99 -14.49
C ARG A 55 -46.41 26.74 -14.64
N TYR A 56 -45.36 26.62 -13.84
CA TYR A 56 -44.50 25.44 -13.87
C TYR A 56 -44.68 24.63 -12.60
N VAL A 57 -44.85 23.31 -12.77
CA VAL A 57 -45.01 22.38 -11.64
C VAL A 57 -43.94 21.32 -11.65
N THR A 58 -43.55 20.88 -10.46
CA THR A 58 -42.81 19.63 -10.31
C THR A 58 -43.80 18.53 -9.96
N LEU A 59 -43.94 17.56 -10.84
CA LEU A 59 -44.74 16.35 -10.66
C LEU A 59 -43.84 15.23 -10.16
N ASP A 60 -44.25 14.60 -9.06
CA ASP A 60 -43.71 13.32 -8.61
C ASP A 60 -44.59 12.21 -9.18
N LEU A 61 -44.07 11.49 -10.18
CA LEU A 61 -44.77 10.40 -10.86
C LEU A 61 -44.56 9.06 -10.14
N GLY A 62 -43.84 9.04 -9.01
CA GLY A 62 -43.53 7.84 -8.24
C GLY A 62 -42.64 6.85 -8.99
N ASP A 63 -42.63 5.61 -8.49
CA ASP A 63 -41.87 4.50 -9.07
C ASP A 63 -42.58 3.95 -10.31
N GLN A 64 -41.87 3.96 -11.44
CA GLN A 64 -42.34 3.44 -12.72
C GLN A 64 -41.50 2.23 -13.14
N PRO A 65 -42.08 1.25 -13.86
CA PRO A 65 -41.29 0.25 -14.58
C PRO A 65 -40.31 0.93 -15.55
N ASP A 66 -39.12 0.37 -15.74
CA ASP A 66 -38.06 1.01 -16.54
C ASP A 66 -38.52 1.38 -17.95
N TYR A 67 -39.24 0.46 -18.63
CA TYR A 67 -39.78 0.70 -19.97
C TYR A 67 -40.77 1.87 -20.02
N LEU A 68 -41.42 2.23 -18.91
CA LEU A 68 -42.35 3.35 -18.84
C LEU A 68 -41.62 4.63 -18.43
N ALA A 69 -40.66 4.53 -17.51
CA ALA A 69 -39.81 5.66 -17.15
C ALA A 69 -39.02 6.22 -18.34
N GLU A 70 -38.54 5.34 -19.22
CA GLU A 70 -37.84 5.71 -20.47
C GLU A 70 -38.74 6.46 -21.47
N GLU A 71 -40.02 6.11 -21.54
CA GLU A 71 -41.00 6.70 -22.46
C GLU A 71 -41.47 8.09 -22.02
N ILE A 72 -41.38 8.42 -20.73
CA ILE A 72 -41.74 9.76 -20.22
C ILE A 72 -40.64 10.75 -20.57
N THR A 73 -40.85 11.62 -21.55
CA THR A 73 -39.79 12.52 -22.07
C THR A 73 -40.22 13.99 -22.14
N PRO A 74 -39.27 14.94 -22.14
CA PRO A 74 -39.57 16.34 -22.43
C PRO A 74 -40.23 16.51 -23.81
N GLY A 75 -41.36 17.22 -23.84
CA GLY A 75 -42.21 17.41 -25.02
C GLY A 75 -43.53 16.66 -24.96
N ASP A 76 -43.67 15.69 -24.07
CA ASP A 76 -44.92 14.95 -23.87
C ASP A 76 -46.02 15.89 -23.37
N GLU A 77 -47.19 15.83 -24.03
CA GLU A 77 -48.32 16.72 -23.75
C GLU A 77 -49.58 15.94 -23.40
N TRP A 78 -50.25 16.37 -22.33
CA TRP A 78 -51.61 15.99 -21.99
C TRP A 78 -52.54 17.20 -22.14
N ALA A 79 -53.47 17.13 -23.10
CA ALA A 79 -54.50 18.14 -23.36
C ALA A 79 -55.89 17.58 -23.02
N PRO A 80 -56.40 17.78 -21.79
CA PRO A 80 -57.71 17.28 -21.38
C PRO A 80 -58.85 17.82 -22.26
N GLU A 81 -59.76 16.93 -22.66
CA GLU A 81 -60.91 17.29 -23.48
C GLU A 81 -61.77 18.39 -22.84
N ARG A 82 -62.37 19.24 -23.69
CA ARG A 82 -63.33 20.30 -23.32
C ARG A 82 -62.75 21.44 -22.48
N THR A 83 -61.42 21.58 -22.44
CA THR A 83 -60.71 22.73 -21.85
C THR A 83 -59.64 23.24 -22.81
N SER A 84 -59.16 24.46 -22.64
CA SER A 84 -57.95 24.97 -23.31
C SER A 84 -56.67 24.67 -22.53
N ASP A 85 -56.81 23.97 -21.40
CA ASP A 85 -55.73 23.72 -20.46
C ASP A 85 -54.88 22.55 -20.95
N SER A 86 -53.57 22.59 -20.70
CA SER A 86 -52.68 21.48 -21.04
C SER A 86 -51.53 21.38 -20.03
N ILE A 87 -50.95 20.18 -19.94
CA ILE A 87 -49.71 19.92 -19.21
C ILE A 87 -48.69 19.42 -20.22
N THR A 88 -47.57 20.10 -20.35
CA THR A 88 -46.45 19.69 -21.21
C THR A 88 -45.23 19.44 -20.34
N ILE A 89 -44.65 18.24 -20.41
CA ILE A 89 -43.41 17.91 -19.70
C ILE A 89 -42.27 18.71 -20.35
N THR A 90 -41.52 19.46 -19.55
CA THR A 90 -40.42 20.32 -20.00
C THR A 90 -39.05 19.78 -19.59
N ASP A 91 -38.99 18.97 -18.54
CA ASP A 91 -37.76 18.34 -18.05
C ASP A 91 -38.09 17.10 -17.22
N VAL A 92 -37.18 16.13 -17.17
CA VAL A 92 -37.38 14.85 -16.46
C VAL A 92 -36.11 14.51 -15.69
N TYR A 93 -36.28 14.11 -14.43
CA TYR A 93 -35.22 13.57 -13.58
C TYR A 93 -35.63 12.19 -13.09
N ARG A 94 -34.81 11.20 -13.40
CA ARG A 94 -35.02 9.80 -13.06
C ARG A 94 -34.01 9.40 -11.99
N PHE A 95 -34.39 8.50 -11.08
CA PHE A 95 -33.45 7.93 -10.13
C PHE A 95 -33.89 6.54 -9.68
N ASN A 96 -32.93 5.71 -9.25
CA ASN A 96 -33.24 4.41 -8.68
C ASN A 96 -33.62 4.56 -7.20
N ASN A 97 -34.79 4.06 -6.81
CA ASN A 97 -35.17 3.91 -5.41
C ASN A 97 -35.03 2.44 -5.01
N ALA A 98 -34.70 2.19 -3.73
CA ALA A 98 -34.35 0.86 -3.25
C ALA A 98 -35.55 -0.12 -3.33
N GLY A 99 -35.72 -0.76 -4.49
CA GLY A 99 -36.36 -2.07 -4.61
C GLY A 99 -37.56 -2.24 -5.54
N ASN A 100 -38.07 -1.25 -6.30
CA ASN A 100 -39.30 -1.46 -7.10
C ASN A 100 -39.47 -0.67 -8.41
N GLY A 101 -38.44 -0.02 -8.95
CA GLY A 101 -38.52 0.65 -10.27
C GLY A 101 -37.69 1.93 -10.35
N THR A 102 -37.81 2.63 -11.47
CA THR A 102 -37.22 3.96 -11.69
C THR A 102 -38.21 5.02 -11.20
N SER A 103 -37.85 5.80 -10.18
CA SER A 103 -38.66 6.95 -9.75
C SER A 103 -38.52 8.09 -10.75
N VAL A 104 -39.62 8.74 -11.10
CA VAL A 104 -39.64 9.83 -12.10
C VAL A 104 -40.18 11.12 -11.51
N LEU A 105 -39.39 12.18 -11.59
CA LEU A 105 -39.85 13.55 -11.38
C LEU A 105 -39.91 14.26 -12.72
N ALA A 106 -41.02 14.92 -13.01
CA ALA A 106 -41.16 15.74 -14.20
C ALA A 106 -41.31 17.22 -13.82
N ARG A 107 -40.62 18.10 -14.52
CA ARG A 107 -41.04 19.50 -14.64
C ARG A 107 -42.07 19.58 -15.75
N ALA A 108 -43.16 20.28 -15.52
CA ALA A 108 -44.17 20.49 -16.55
C ALA A 108 -44.65 21.94 -16.59
N ALA A 109 -44.85 22.45 -17.80
CA ALA A 109 -45.59 23.67 -18.08
C ALA A 109 -47.09 23.36 -18.04
N VAL A 110 -47.81 24.01 -17.14
CA VAL A 110 -49.27 23.91 -17.00
C VAL A 110 -49.87 25.17 -17.60
N ASN A 111 -50.56 25.02 -18.72
CA ASN A 111 -51.39 26.06 -19.30
C ASN A 111 -52.77 25.99 -18.64
N GLY A 112 -53.18 27.10 -18.05
CA GLY A 112 -54.43 27.21 -17.32
C GLY A 112 -54.99 28.62 -17.42
N THR A 113 -55.89 28.94 -16.51
CA THR A 113 -56.54 30.25 -16.47
C THR A 113 -56.24 30.92 -15.13
N GLU A 114 -55.67 32.12 -15.15
CA GLU A 114 -55.57 32.96 -13.97
C GLU A 114 -56.91 33.68 -13.75
N VAL A 115 -57.50 33.49 -12.58
CA VAL A 115 -58.80 34.03 -12.22
C VAL A 115 -58.63 35.12 -11.16
N GLU A 116 -59.09 36.32 -11.47
CA GLU A 116 -59.16 37.41 -10.49
C GLU A 116 -60.22 37.11 -9.43
N PRO A 117 -59.88 37.23 -8.13
CA PRO A 117 -60.84 37.00 -7.06
C PRO A 117 -61.94 38.06 -7.00
N GLU A 118 -63.10 37.69 -6.45
CA GLU A 118 -64.21 38.64 -6.24
C GLU A 118 -63.84 39.76 -5.24
N ASP A 119 -62.93 39.50 -4.30
CA ASP A 119 -62.33 40.49 -3.41
C ASP A 119 -60.97 40.95 -3.99
N PRO A 120 -60.81 42.23 -4.38
CA PRO A 120 -59.58 42.74 -4.98
C PRO A 120 -58.39 42.82 -4.00
N THR A 121 -58.56 42.40 -2.74
CA THR A 121 -57.48 42.25 -1.75
C THR A 121 -56.89 40.84 -1.69
N ASP A 122 -57.55 39.87 -2.33
CA ASP A 122 -57.03 38.51 -2.48
C ASP A 122 -56.10 38.43 -3.70
N ASP A 123 -55.14 37.51 -3.67
CA ASP A 123 -54.26 37.26 -4.80
C ASP A 123 -55.00 36.46 -5.91
N PRO A 124 -54.70 36.71 -7.21
CA PRO A 124 -55.16 35.89 -8.32
C PRO A 124 -54.90 34.40 -8.09
N ILE A 125 -55.86 33.56 -8.47
CA ILE A 125 -55.75 32.10 -8.33
C ILE A 125 -55.53 31.51 -9.72
N PHE A 126 -54.43 30.78 -9.87
CA PHE A 126 -54.21 29.98 -11.06
C PHE A 126 -55.03 28.69 -11.01
N GLU A 127 -55.91 28.50 -11.99
CA GLU A 127 -56.76 27.32 -12.11
C GLU A 127 -56.32 26.42 -13.27
N PHE A 128 -56.32 25.11 -13.01
CA PHE A 128 -56.21 24.06 -14.02
C PHE A 128 -57.47 23.21 -13.99
N ARG A 129 -58.12 23.07 -15.15
CA ARG A 129 -59.42 22.42 -15.34
C ARG A 129 -60.50 22.99 -14.40
N GLY A 130 -60.47 24.31 -14.19
CA GLY A 130 -61.39 25.04 -13.31
C GLY A 130 -61.24 24.73 -11.82
N ASN A 131 -60.08 24.21 -11.39
CA ASN A 131 -59.75 24.01 -9.98
C ASN A 131 -58.43 24.72 -9.65
N PRO A 132 -58.27 25.31 -8.45
CA PRO A 132 -57.00 25.91 -8.04
C PRO A 132 -55.85 24.91 -8.14
N LEU A 133 -54.74 25.29 -8.78
CA LEU A 133 -53.54 24.45 -8.86
C LEU A 133 -52.77 24.52 -7.53
N LEU A 134 -52.79 23.43 -6.77
CA LEU A 134 -52.19 23.39 -5.43
C LEU A 134 -51.18 22.26 -5.29
N THR A 135 -50.14 22.49 -4.49
CA THR A 135 -49.24 21.43 -4.02
C THR A 135 -50.01 20.36 -3.26
N GLY A 136 -49.68 19.09 -3.52
CA GLY A 136 -50.32 17.90 -2.98
C GLY A 136 -51.48 17.36 -3.82
N GLN A 137 -51.87 18.05 -4.90
CA GLN A 137 -52.86 17.53 -5.85
C GLN A 137 -52.24 16.47 -6.77
N THR A 138 -53.03 15.47 -7.15
CA THR A 138 -52.63 14.43 -8.09
C THR A 138 -53.38 14.59 -9.40
N TYR A 139 -52.67 14.45 -10.52
CA TYR A 139 -53.23 14.46 -11.86
C TYR A 139 -52.87 13.15 -12.58
N THR A 140 -53.82 12.60 -13.33
CA THR A 140 -53.57 11.48 -14.25
C THR A 140 -53.22 12.06 -15.62
N LEU A 141 -51.95 11.98 -15.99
CA LEU A 141 -51.44 12.41 -17.28
C LEU A 141 -51.71 11.30 -18.30
N VAL A 142 -52.37 11.65 -19.40
CA VAL A 142 -52.73 10.71 -20.47
C VAL A 142 -52.11 11.19 -21.78
N THR A 143 -51.17 10.43 -22.32
CA THR A 143 -50.56 10.68 -23.63
C THR A 143 -51.06 9.66 -24.66
N SER A 144 -50.51 9.69 -25.88
CA SER A 144 -50.76 8.63 -26.85
C SER A 144 -50.07 7.31 -26.51
N GLU A 145 -49.06 7.34 -25.64
CA GLU A 145 -48.15 6.21 -25.38
C GLU A 145 -48.33 5.63 -23.96
N TYR A 146 -48.71 6.47 -22.99
CA TYR A 146 -48.85 6.03 -21.60
C TYR A 146 -49.89 6.81 -20.79
N GLU A 147 -50.22 6.25 -19.62
CA GLU A 147 -51.04 6.88 -18.58
C GLU A 147 -50.32 6.74 -17.24
N VAL A 148 -50.09 7.86 -16.55
CA VAL A 148 -49.38 7.91 -15.26
C VAL A 148 -50.02 8.90 -14.29
N GLU A 149 -49.97 8.61 -13.00
CA GLU A 149 -50.40 9.54 -11.95
C GLU A 149 -49.22 10.36 -11.44
N GLY A 150 -49.41 11.67 -11.28
CA GLY A 150 -48.39 12.60 -10.82
C GLY A 150 -48.88 13.52 -9.72
N ALA A 151 -48.19 13.55 -8.59
CA ALA A 151 -48.47 14.48 -7.50
C ALA A 151 -47.69 15.79 -7.66
N VAL A 152 -48.38 16.94 -7.60
CA VAL A 152 -47.76 18.26 -7.63
C VAL A 152 -47.00 18.49 -6.33
N THR A 153 -45.68 18.53 -6.38
CA THR A 153 -44.83 18.80 -5.20
C THR A 153 -44.40 20.26 -5.09
N ARG A 154 -44.49 21.02 -6.19
CA ARG A 154 -44.13 22.44 -6.27
C ARG A 154 -44.88 23.13 -7.40
N VAL A 155 -45.22 24.41 -7.19
CA VAL A 155 -45.81 25.30 -8.21
C VAL A 155 -45.00 26.59 -8.22
N GLU A 156 -44.57 27.02 -9.40
CA GLU A 156 -43.75 28.21 -9.63
C GLU A 156 -44.26 29.01 -10.83
N SER A 157 -43.96 30.31 -10.85
CA SER A 157 -44.30 31.21 -11.96
C SER A 157 -43.46 30.97 -13.22
N ASP A 158 -42.27 30.42 -13.06
CA ASP A 158 -41.23 30.32 -14.07
C ASP A 158 -40.32 29.10 -13.82
N GLY A 159 -39.46 28.80 -14.79
CA GLY A 159 -38.49 27.71 -14.72
C GLY A 159 -38.95 26.44 -15.43
N GLU A 160 -38.36 26.16 -16.58
CA GLU A 160 -38.69 24.99 -17.42
C GLU A 160 -37.93 23.72 -17.03
N THR A 161 -36.92 23.84 -16.16
CA THR A 161 -36.02 22.76 -15.77
C THR A 161 -36.14 22.42 -14.29
N LEU A 162 -35.84 21.18 -13.95
CA LEU A 162 -35.64 20.75 -12.57
C LEU A 162 -34.29 21.31 -12.08
N PRO A 163 -34.17 21.69 -10.79
CA PRO A 163 -32.93 22.19 -10.22
C PRO A 163 -31.94 21.04 -9.96
N VAL A 164 -31.52 20.35 -11.02
CA VAL A 164 -30.57 19.24 -10.98
C VAL A 164 -29.16 19.77 -11.22
N THR A 165 -28.24 19.36 -10.36
CA THR A 165 -26.83 19.78 -10.41
C THR A 165 -25.93 18.58 -10.26
N ASP A 166 -24.77 18.61 -10.91
CA ASP A 166 -23.74 17.62 -10.66
C ASP A 166 -23.21 17.76 -9.22
N SER A 167 -23.00 16.62 -8.59
CA SER A 167 -22.46 16.47 -7.25
C SER A 167 -21.27 15.53 -7.34
N GLU A 168 -20.11 16.04 -6.99
CA GLU A 168 -18.89 15.25 -6.88
C GLU A 168 -18.75 14.71 -5.45
N LEU A 169 -18.51 13.41 -5.34
CA LEU A 169 -18.50 12.67 -4.07
C LEU A 169 -17.30 11.72 -4.03
N VAL A 170 -16.82 11.46 -2.81
CA VAL A 170 -15.99 10.29 -2.52
C VAL A 170 -16.74 9.39 -1.56
N LEU A 171 -16.88 8.12 -1.93
CA LEU A 171 -17.55 7.09 -1.16
C LEU A 171 -16.52 6.13 -0.56
N GLU A 172 -16.79 5.65 0.64
CA GLU A 172 -16.07 4.56 1.30
C GLU A 172 -16.98 3.34 1.41
N THR A 173 -16.45 2.16 1.06
CA THR A 173 -17.17 0.90 1.18
C THR A 173 -16.22 -0.29 1.36
N SER A 174 -16.80 -1.47 1.60
CA SER A 174 -16.10 -2.75 1.69
C SER A 174 -16.72 -3.69 0.66
N LEU A 175 -15.96 -4.02 -0.39
CA LEU A 175 -16.43 -4.83 -1.50
C LEU A 175 -15.88 -6.26 -1.46
N ALA A 176 -16.65 -7.23 -1.95
CA ALA A 176 -16.08 -8.54 -2.25
C ALA A 176 -15.03 -8.38 -3.38
N PRO A 177 -13.93 -9.16 -3.38
CA PRO A 177 -12.90 -9.05 -4.41
C PRO A 177 -13.43 -9.18 -5.84
N THR A 178 -14.43 -10.05 -6.06
CA THR A 178 -15.08 -10.23 -7.36
C THR A 178 -15.86 -9.00 -7.80
N THR A 179 -16.52 -8.31 -6.86
CA THR A 179 -17.25 -7.06 -7.15
C THR A 179 -16.28 -5.92 -7.39
N ALA A 180 -15.24 -5.79 -6.57
CA ALA A 180 -14.22 -4.74 -6.75
C ALA A 180 -13.53 -4.86 -8.11
N SER A 181 -13.25 -6.08 -8.59
CA SER A 181 -12.63 -6.30 -9.91
C SER A 181 -13.55 -6.03 -11.10
N GLU A 182 -14.86 -5.87 -10.88
CA GLU A 182 -15.82 -5.55 -11.95
C GLU A 182 -16.03 -4.05 -12.13
N ILE A 183 -15.56 -3.22 -11.18
CA ILE A 183 -15.73 -1.76 -11.22
C ILE A 183 -14.57 -1.14 -12.00
N GLU A 184 -14.89 -0.34 -13.02
CA GLU A 184 -13.91 0.41 -13.80
C GLU A 184 -14.17 1.92 -13.73
N VAL A 185 -13.10 2.72 -13.84
CA VAL A 185 -13.24 4.17 -14.00
C VAL A 185 -13.88 4.45 -15.36
N GLY A 186 -14.95 5.25 -15.35
CA GLY A 186 -15.82 5.50 -16.49
C GLY A 186 -17.12 4.69 -16.47
N ASP A 187 -17.29 3.76 -15.53
CA ASP A 187 -18.56 3.04 -15.34
C ASP A 187 -19.70 4.02 -15.05
N GLN A 188 -20.81 3.84 -15.75
CA GLN A 188 -21.99 4.70 -15.65
C GLN A 188 -23.14 3.99 -14.93
N TYR A 189 -23.79 4.72 -14.04
CA TYR A 189 -25.04 4.30 -13.39
C TYR A 189 -26.19 4.97 -14.08
N THR A 190 -27.18 4.18 -14.52
CA THR A 190 -28.35 4.68 -15.24
C THR A 190 -29.65 4.44 -14.49
N ALA A 191 -30.65 5.27 -14.76
CA ALA A 191 -32.04 5.01 -14.39
C ALA A 191 -32.98 5.52 -15.47
N GLY A 192 -33.90 4.65 -15.92
CA GLY A 192 -34.79 4.91 -17.05
C GLY A 192 -34.08 5.55 -18.25
N GLY A 193 -32.93 4.98 -18.64
CA GLY A 193 -32.13 5.40 -19.79
C GLY A 193 -31.18 6.58 -19.56
N ASP A 194 -31.30 7.35 -18.47
CA ASP A 194 -30.43 8.49 -18.18
C ASP A 194 -29.20 8.10 -17.38
N VAL A 195 -28.04 8.68 -17.70
CA VAL A 195 -26.84 8.59 -16.85
C VAL A 195 -27.03 9.45 -15.61
N LEU A 196 -27.12 8.79 -14.46
CA LEU A 196 -27.23 9.40 -13.13
C LEU A 196 -25.89 9.69 -12.51
N GLY A 197 -24.86 8.94 -12.86
CA GLY A 197 -23.53 9.17 -12.38
C GLY A 197 -22.48 8.32 -13.07
N GLU A 198 -21.24 8.67 -12.83
CA GLU A 198 -20.06 8.06 -13.42
C GLU A 198 -18.97 7.88 -12.36
N VAL A 199 -18.34 6.71 -12.34
CA VAL A 199 -17.14 6.44 -11.52
C VAL A 199 -15.98 7.23 -12.11
N THR A 200 -15.48 8.22 -11.39
CA THR A 200 -14.37 9.08 -11.84
C THR A 200 -13.03 8.70 -11.24
N ALA A 201 -13.03 7.96 -10.12
CA ALA A 201 -11.83 7.42 -9.50
C ALA A 201 -12.16 6.14 -8.73
N PHE A 202 -11.20 5.22 -8.66
CA PHE A 202 -11.35 3.96 -7.96
C PHE A 202 -10.02 3.58 -7.31
N GLU A 203 -10.03 3.37 -6.00
CA GLU A 203 -8.86 2.92 -5.24
C GLU A 203 -9.31 1.81 -4.27
N THR A 204 -8.63 0.68 -4.29
CA THR A 204 -8.97 -0.48 -3.46
C THR A 204 -7.71 -1.02 -2.78
N PHE A 205 -7.90 -1.53 -1.57
CA PHE A 205 -6.82 -1.93 -0.68
C PHE A 205 -7.11 -3.32 -0.12
N ALA A 206 -6.05 -4.07 0.19
CA ALA A 206 -6.19 -5.37 0.82
C ALA A 206 -6.98 -5.28 2.13
N ALA A 207 -7.78 -6.31 2.39
CA ALA A 207 -8.48 -6.43 3.67
C ALA A 207 -7.48 -6.87 4.75
N ASN A 208 -7.59 -6.31 5.96
CA ASN A 208 -6.66 -6.62 7.06
C ASN A 208 -6.80 -8.06 7.57
N GLN A 209 -7.90 -8.74 7.24
CA GLN A 209 -8.20 -10.10 7.63
C GLN A 209 -8.81 -10.87 6.47
N SER A 210 -8.37 -12.11 6.29
CA SER A 210 -8.91 -13.02 5.29
C SER A 210 -10.43 -13.19 5.49
N GLY A 211 -11.22 -12.83 4.47
CA GLY A 211 -12.68 -12.93 4.48
C GLY A 211 -13.44 -11.63 4.80
N GLU A 212 -12.74 -10.55 5.17
CA GLU A 212 -13.32 -9.20 5.14
C GLU A 212 -13.30 -8.68 3.69
N GLY A 213 -14.28 -7.85 3.33
CA GLY A 213 -14.28 -7.20 2.01
C GLY A 213 -13.11 -6.23 1.88
N GLN A 214 -12.66 -6.01 0.66
CA GLN A 214 -11.61 -5.06 0.32
C GLN A 214 -12.13 -3.64 0.57
N TYR A 215 -11.36 -2.89 1.36
CA TYR A 215 -11.65 -1.50 1.61
C TYR A 215 -11.47 -0.71 0.32
N THR A 216 -12.52 -0.03 -0.10
CA THR A 216 -12.60 0.61 -1.41
C THR A 216 -13.05 2.07 -1.26
N LEU A 217 -12.39 2.94 -2.01
CA LEU A 217 -12.76 4.34 -2.20
C LEU A 217 -13.19 4.54 -3.64
N ILE A 218 -14.33 5.20 -3.82
CA ILE A 218 -14.94 5.43 -5.14
C ILE A 218 -15.21 6.92 -5.28
N GLY A 219 -14.54 7.54 -6.24
CA GLY A 219 -14.85 8.88 -6.71
C GLY A 219 -16.01 8.81 -7.68
N LEU A 220 -17.03 9.64 -7.47
CA LEU A 220 -18.25 9.63 -8.25
C LEU A 220 -18.68 11.06 -8.61
N THR A 221 -19.12 11.25 -9.85
CA THR A 221 -19.94 12.41 -10.22
C THR A 221 -21.37 11.95 -10.41
N THR A 222 -22.34 12.57 -9.74
CA THR A 222 -23.76 12.18 -9.83
C THR A 222 -24.70 13.38 -9.94
N LYS A 223 -25.83 13.21 -10.62
CA LYS A 223 -26.88 14.23 -10.74
C LYS A 223 -27.78 14.23 -9.52
N ALA A 224 -27.72 15.29 -8.72
CA ALA A 224 -28.55 15.47 -7.54
C ALA A 224 -29.52 16.63 -7.72
N ILE A 225 -30.76 16.46 -7.25
CA ILE A 225 -31.77 17.52 -7.26
C ILE A 225 -31.64 18.40 -6.01
N GLU A 226 -31.66 19.72 -6.19
CA GLU A 226 -31.67 20.68 -5.10
C GLU A 226 -33.10 20.90 -4.57
N ARG A 227 -33.29 20.67 -3.27
CA ARG A 227 -34.55 20.88 -2.57
C ARG A 227 -34.28 21.58 -1.26
N SER A 228 -34.89 22.75 -1.05
CA SER A 228 -34.77 23.53 0.19
C SER A 228 -33.32 23.79 0.63
N GLY A 229 -32.42 24.06 -0.34
CA GLY A 229 -31.00 24.32 -0.11
C GLY A 229 -30.17 23.09 0.26
N SER A 230 -30.65 21.88 -0.02
CA SER A 230 -29.90 20.63 0.12
C SER A 230 -30.01 19.79 -1.15
N GLN A 231 -28.95 19.06 -1.47
CA GLN A 231 -28.91 18.14 -2.61
C GLN A 231 -29.42 16.76 -2.20
N TYR A 232 -30.19 16.13 -3.08
CA TYR A 232 -30.74 14.79 -2.89
C TYR A 232 -30.48 13.94 -4.12
N LEU A 233 -30.08 12.68 -3.91
CA LEU A 233 -30.10 11.63 -4.93
C LEU A 233 -31.29 10.74 -4.58
N GLY A 234 -32.36 10.88 -5.35
CA GLY A 234 -33.67 10.36 -4.97
C GLY A 234 -34.18 10.94 -3.65
N ASP A 235 -34.42 10.06 -2.67
CA ASP A 235 -34.83 10.45 -1.31
C ASP A 235 -33.64 10.62 -0.35
N THR A 236 -32.44 10.21 -0.75
CA THR A 236 -31.26 10.25 0.10
C THR A 236 -30.58 11.60 0.00
N ARG A 237 -30.40 12.26 1.15
CA ARG A 237 -29.67 13.52 1.23
C ARG A 237 -28.19 13.28 0.93
N VAL A 238 -27.63 14.07 0.03
CA VAL A 238 -26.20 14.06 -0.28
C VAL A 238 -25.45 14.79 0.84
N ALA A 239 -25.04 14.05 1.86
CA ALA A 239 -24.33 14.56 3.02
C ALA A 239 -23.30 13.54 3.51
N VAL A 240 -22.16 14.02 4.03
CA VAL A 240 -21.14 13.16 4.64
C VAL A 240 -21.77 12.29 5.74
N GLY A 241 -21.43 11.00 5.76
CA GLY A 241 -21.98 9.99 6.65
C GLY A 241 -23.30 9.34 6.18
N GLN A 242 -23.81 9.71 5.00
CA GLN A 242 -24.97 9.03 4.39
C GLN A 242 -24.51 7.95 3.43
N SER A 243 -25.23 6.83 3.39
CA SER A 243 -24.97 5.77 2.43
C SER A 243 -25.75 5.97 1.13
N LEU A 244 -25.08 5.84 0.00
CA LEU A 244 -25.68 5.79 -1.33
C LEU A 244 -25.53 4.38 -1.90
N THR A 245 -26.57 3.93 -2.61
CA THR A 245 -26.57 2.65 -3.32
C THR A 245 -26.51 2.91 -4.81
N PHE A 246 -25.61 2.20 -5.49
CA PHE A 246 -25.45 2.24 -6.93
C PHE A 246 -25.66 0.84 -7.49
N ASP A 247 -26.39 0.78 -8.60
CA ASP A 247 -26.63 -0.44 -9.36
C ASP A 247 -26.13 -0.20 -10.79
N GLY A 248 -25.02 -0.86 -11.14
CA GLY A 248 -24.39 -0.83 -12.46
C GLY A 248 -24.89 -1.96 -13.36
N GLY A 249 -25.93 -2.70 -12.97
CA GLY A 249 -26.50 -3.81 -13.72
C GLY A 249 -25.74 -5.13 -13.55
N SER A 250 -24.42 -5.14 -13.75
CA SER A 250 -23.57 -6.31 -13.47
C SER A 250 -23.24 -6.44 -11.98
N TYR A 251 -23.08 -5.31 -11.30
CA TYR A 251 -22.79 -5.23 -9.87
C TYR A 251 -23.63 -4.14 -9.20
N SER A 252 -23.79 -4.26 -7.89
CA SER A 252 -24.30 -3.18 -7.05
C SER A 252 -23.45 -3.03 -5.80
N PHE A 253 -23.35 -1.82 -5.29
CA PHE A 253 -22.70 -1.56 -4.01
C PHE A 253 -23.41 -0.46 -3.25
N SER A 254 -23.15 -0.41 -1.95
CA SER A 254 -23.54 0.72 -1.10
C SER A 254 -22.31 1.27 -0.41
N GLY A 255 -22.13 2.59 -0.45
CA GLY A 255 -20.97 3.27 0.12
C GLY A 255 -21.38 4.50 0.92
N GLU A 256 -20.64 4.79 1.99
CA GLU A 256 -20.81 5.98 2.81
C GLU A 256 -20.10 7.17 2.17
N ILE A 257 -20.77 8.32 2.08
CA ILE A 257 -20.15 9.57 1.61
C ILE A 257 -19.15 10.04 2.66
N ILE A 258 -17.88 10.12 2.29
CA ILE A 258 -16.81 10.64 3.16
C ILE A 258 -16.37 12.05 2.76
N ASP A 259 -16.58 12.45 1.51
CA ASP A 259 -16.23 13.79 1.01
C ASP A 259 -17.23 14.28 -0.04
N ARG A 260 -17.37 15.61 -0.17
CA ARG A 260 -18.28 16.30 -1.09
C ARG A 260 -17.58 17.47 -1.76
N GLY A 261 -17.91 17.70 -3.03
CA GLY A 261 -17.33 18.77 -3.85
C GLY A 261 -15.99 18.41 -4.46
N THR A 262 -15.63 17.12 -4.42
CA THR A 262 -14.55 16.50 -5.16
C THR A 262 -14.91 15.04 -5.39
N SER A 263 -14.52 14.52 -6.55
CA SER A 263 -14.57 13.11 -6.87
C SER A 263 -13.16 12.52 -7.05
N ALA A 264 -12.13 13.33 -6.82
CA ALA A 264 -10.75 12.88 -6.77
C ALA A 264 -10.45 12.23 -5.41
N ILE A 265 -9.86 11.03 -5.44
CA ILE A 265 -9.32 10.37 -4.26
C ILE A 265 -7.87 10.85 -4.09
N PRO A 266 -7.50 11.52 -2.98
CA PRO A 266 -6.15 12.03 -2.77
C PRO A 266 -5.18 10.91 -2.36
N ALA A 267 -5.03 9.92 -3.25
CA ALA A 267 -4.10 8.82 -3.09
C ALA A 267 -2.69 9.22 -3.57
N ASN A 268 -1.67 8.80 -2.83
CA ASN A 268 -0.27 9.06 -3.15
C ASN A 268 0.55 7.79 -2.90
N ASP A 269 1.59 7.58 -3.68
CA ASP A 269 2.59 6.54 -3.41
C ASP A 269 3.44 6.98 -2.22
N SER A 270 3.50 6.12 -1.21
CA SER A 270 4.36 6.29 -0.04
C SER A 270 5.31 5.11 0.08
N GLU A 271 6.53 5.38 0.50
CA GLU A 271 7.55 4.36 0.73
C GLU A 271 7.61 3.96 2.20
N PHE A 272 7.80 2.67 2.45
CA PHE A 272 7.92 2.08 3.78
C PHE A 272 9.06 1.06 3.81
N VAL A 273 9.65 0.88 4.99
CA VAL A 273 10.44 -0.32 5.29
C VAL A 273 9.69 -1.13 6.33
N ILE A 274 9.56 -2.41 6.05
CA ILE A 274 8.81 -3.37 6.85
C ILE A 274 9.76 -4.46 7.31
N GLU A 275 9.65 -4.85 8.57
CA GLU A 275 10.35 -6.02 9.10
C GLU A 275 9.39 -7.17 9.38
N THR A 276 9.85 -8.39 9.10
CA THR A 276 9.08 -9.59 9.36
C THR A 276 9.97 -10.82 9.52
N THR A 277 9.41 -11.89 10.08
CA THR A 277 10.03 -13.21 10.12
C THR A 277 9.12 -14.18 9.37
N LEU A 278 9.67 -14.83 8.34
CA LEU A 278 8.92 -15.67 7.42
C LEU A 278 9.57 -17.06 7.31
N PRO A 279 8.78 -18.10 6.96
CA PRO A 279 9.34 -19.36 6.51
C PRO A 279 10.30 -19.13 5.35
N ALA A 280 11.42 -19.88 5.31
CA ALA A 280 12.41 -19.75 4.24
C ALA A 280 11.78 -19.92 2.85
N ALA A 281 10.90 -20.92 2.69
CA ALA A 281 10.18 -21.15 1.44
C ALA A 281 9.28 -19.97 1.02
N THR A 282 8.76 -19.16 1.96
CA THR A 282 8.00 -17.95 1.61
C THR A 282 8.93 -16.80 1.25
N ALA A 283 10.03 -16.65 1.99
CA ALA A 283 11.01 -15.60 1.71
C ALA A 283 11.70 -15.77 0.36
N ASP A 284 11.89 -17.01 -0.08
CA ASP A 284 12.49 -17.35 -1.38
C ASP A 284 11.54 -17.06 -2.58
N GLU A 285 10.25 -16.82 -2.33
CA GLU A 285 9.25 -16.49 -3.38
C GLU A 285 9.03 -14.97 -3.52
N ILE A 286 9.57 -14.15 -2.60
CA ILE A 286 9.40 -12.69 -2.65
C ILE A 286 10.50 -12.10 -3.53
N GLU A 287 10.12 -11.36 -4.55
CA GLU A 287 11.04 -10.66 -5.44
C GLU A 287 10.81 -9.14 -5.44
N ALA A 288 11.84 -8.37 -5.75
CA ALA A 288 11.67 -6.95 -6.00
C ALA A 288 10.95 -6.75 -7.35
N GLY A 289 9.90 -5.95 -7.35
CA GLY A 289 8.96 -5.80 -8.46
C GLY A 289 7.63 -6.54 -8.26
N ASP A 290 7.52 -7.36 -7.20
CA ASP A 290 6.25 -8.02 -6.88
C ASP A 290 5.18 -6.99 -6.52
N GLU A 291 4.05 -7.06 -7.21
CA GLU A 291 2.93 -6.15 -7.01
C GLU A 291 1.92 -6.69 -5.99
N PHE A 292 1.41 -5.81 -5.15
CA PHE A 292 0.30 -6.09 -4.26
C PHE A 292 -0.99 -5.58 -4.88
N THR A 293 -1.92 -6.50 -5.13
CA THR A 293 -3.18 -6.20 -5.81
C THR A 293 -4.38 -6.43 -4.90
N ALA A 294 -5.37 -5.55 -5.02
CA ALA A 294 -6.69 -5.71 -4.43
C ALA A 294 -7.71 -5.34 -5.52
N GLY A 295 -8.80 -6.08 -5.66
CA GLY A 295 -9.84 -5.82 -6.69
C GLY A 295 -9.29 -5.60 -8.10
N GLY A 296 -8.22 -6.31 -8.50
CA GLY A 296 -7.56 -6.12 -9.80
C GLY A 296 -6.72 -4.84 -9.95
N THR A 297 -6.62 -4.01 -8.90
CA THR A 297 -5.83 -2.78 -8.86
C THR A 297 -4.56 -2.99 -8.02
N THR A 298 -3.43 -2.56 -8.55
CA THR A 298 -2.16 -2.55 -7.82
C THR A 298 -2.15 -1.39 -6.82
N PHE A 299 -2.03 -1.70 -5.52
CA PHE A 299 -1.94 -0.71 -4.46
C PHE A 299 -0.56 -0.67 -3.80
N GLY A 300 0.38 -1.52 -4.20
CA GLY A 300 1.75 -1.47 -3.73
C GLY A 300 2.70 -2.37 -4.51
N GLU A 301 3.98 -2.27 -4.21
CA GLU A 301 5.06 -3.02 -4.86
C GLU A 301 6.19 -3.26 -3.85
N VAL A 302 6.85 -4.42 -3.94
CA VAL A 302 8.13 -4.69 -3.26
C VAL A 302 9.24 -3.97 -4.00
N THR A 303 9.83 -2.93 -3.39
CA THR A 303 10.94 -2.19 -4.01
C THR A 303 12.31 -2.74 -3.66
N ALA A 304 12.43 -3.45 -2.55
CA ALA A 304 13.69 -4.05 -2.10
C ALA A 304 13.45 -5.19 -1.11
N LEU A 305 14.33 -6.19 -1.14
CA LEU A 305 14.34 -7.28 -0.18
C LEU A 305 15.75 -7.52 0.35
N GLU A 306 15.89 -7.64 1.66
CA GLU A 306 17.09 -8.17 2.30
C GLU A 306 16.73 -9.23 3.32
N LEU A 307 17.32 -10.40 3.14
CA LEU A 307 17.11 -11.55 4.00
C LEU A 307 18.29 -11.77 4.94
N PHE A 308 17.96 -12.18 6.16
CA PHE A 308 18.90 -12.56 7.20
C PHE A 308 18.49 -13.90 7.82
N PRO A 309 19.41 -14.62 8.48
CA PRO A 309 19.06 -15.82 9.22
C PRO A 309 18.07 -15.50 10.34
N GLY A 310 16.90 -16.15 10.33
CA GLY A 310 15.90 -16.00 11.40
C GLY A 310 16.23 -16.85 12.63
N ALA A 311 15.38 -16.75 13.65
CA ALA A 311 15.44 -17.63 14.83
C ALA A 311 15.04 -19.07 14.45
N GLY A 312 15.93 -20.05 14.67
CA GLY A 312 15.69 -21.48 14.39
C GLY A 312 16.78 -22.13 13.54
N ASP A 313 16.59 -23.40 13.18
CA ASP A 313 17.56 -24.25 12.45
C ASP A 313 17.64 -23.97 10.93
N GLY A 314 17.32 -22.75 10.50
CA GLY A 314 17.39 -22.33 9.10
C GLY A 314 16.05 -22.31 8.35
N ASP A 315 14.96 -22.76 8.97
CA ASP A 315 13.60 -22.75 8.38
C ASP A 315 12.94 -21.38 8.36
N GLN A 316 13.56 -20.38 9.00
CA GLN A 316 13.04 -19.02 9.10
C GLN A 316 14.05 -18.02 8.54
N ARG A 317 13.53 -16.96 7.95
CA ARG A 317 14.27 -15.79 7.47
C ARG A 317 13.72 -14.56 8.18
N TYR A 318 14.63 -13.72 8.66
CA TYR A 318 14.26 -12.37 9.03
C TYR A 318 14.40 -11.51 7.77
N ALA A 319 13.34 -10.83 7.37
CA ALA A 319 13.28 -10.06 6.14
C ALA A 319 13.11 -8.57 6.45
N LEU A 320 13.87 -7.75 5.73
CA LEU A 320 13.60 -6.33 5.56
C LEU A 320 13.04 -6.14 4.15
N VAL A 321 11.83 -5.61 4.08
CA VAL A 321 11.12 -5.41 2.83
C VAL A 321 10.89 -3.92 2.65
N GLY A 322 11.52 -3.34 1.63
CA GLY A 322 11.16 -2.01 1.15
C GLY A 322 9.92 -2.15 0.28
N VAL A 323 8.90 -1.35 0.54
CA VAL A 323 7.66 -1.36 -0.23
C VAL A 323 7.23 0.06 -0.59
N THR A 324 6.65 0.21 -1.77
CA THR A 324 5.77 1.34 -2.08
C THR A 324 4.34 0.91 -1.86
N ALA A 325 3.51 1.77 -1.27
CA ALA A 325 2.09 1.54 -1.16
C ALA A 325 1.29 2.83 -1.38
N ARG A 326 0.15 2.69 -2.04
CA ARG A 326 -0.90 3.69 -2.13
C ARG A 326 -1.36 4.07 -0.74
N THR A 327 -1.42 5.36 -0.49
CA THR A 327 -1.87 5.93 0.78
C THR A 327 -2.83 7.07 0.56
N VAL A 328 -3.82 7.19 1.43
CA VAL A 328 -4.75 8.31 1.46
C VAL A 328 -4.50 9.13 2.72
N GLU A 329 -4.47 10.45 2.58
CA GLU A 329 -4.36 11.35 3.73
C GLU A 329 -5.74 11.67 4.31
N ARG A 330 -5.90 11.45 5.62
CA ARG A 330 -7.09 11.84 6.39
C ARG A 330 -6.66 12.45 7.71
N ASP A 331 -7.20 13.61 8.05
CA ASP A 331 -6.90 14.34 9.29
C ASP A 331 -5.39 14.49 9.59
N GLY A 332 -4.57 14.65 8.54
CA GLY A 332 -3.11 14.78 8.64
C GLY A 332 -2.36 13.47 8.94
N ALA A 333 -3.01 12.32 8.80
CA ALA A 333 -2.40 11.00 8.88
C ALA A 333 -2.57 10.23 7.56
N GLN A 334 -1.56 9.42 7.22
CA GLN A 334 -1.59 8.55 6.04
C GLN A 334 -2.20 7.20 6.40
N TYR A 335 -3.04 6.68 5.52
CA TYR A 335 -3.71 5.39 5.66
C TYR A 335 -3.48 4.52 4.42
N ILE A 336 -3.23 3.23 4.62
CA ILE A 336 -3.28 2.20 3.58
C ILE A 336 -4.60 1.46 3.82
N GLY A 337 -5.57 1.66 2.93
CA GLY A 337 -6.95 1.29 3.20
C GLY A 337 -7.47 1.97 4.47
N ASN A 338 -7.83 1.17 5.48
CA ASN A 338 -8.24 1.64 6.80
C ASN A 338 -7.14 1.54 7.88
N ILE A 339 -5.94 1.04 7.55
CA ILE A 339 -4.81 1.00 8.48
C ILE A 339 -4.06 2.32 8.45
N ARG A 340 -3.87 2.93 9.62
CA ARG A 340 -2.97 4.07 9.77
C ARG A 340 -1.52 3.62 9.52
N ALA A 341 -0.87 4.19 8.51
CA ALA A 341 0.52 3.91 8.17
C ALA A 341 1.48 4.60 9.17
N ALA A 342 1.70 3.96 10.32
CA ALA A 342 2.55 4.45 11.39
C ALA A 342 3.66 3.44 11.73
N ILE A 343 4.80 3.93 12.19
CA ILE A 343 5.86 3.05 12.72
C ILE A 343 5.27 2.22 13.86
N GLY A 344 5.54 0.91 13.84
CA GLY A 344 5.00 -0.06 14.79
C GLY A 344 3.67 -0.68 14.39
N GLN A 345 3.06 -0.25 13.27
CA GLN A 345 1.87 -0.93 12.75
C GLN A 345 2.23 -2.11 11.86
N SER A 346 1.45 -3.18 11.96
CA SER A 346 1.55 -4.33 11.07
C SER A 346 0.70 -4.12 9.81
N LEU A 347 1.27 -4.48 8.67
CA LEU A 347 0.60 -4.54 7.38
C LEU A 347 0.68 -5.97 6.87
N THR A 348 -0.38 -6.42 6.19
CA THR A 348 -0.41 -7.69 5.47
C THR A 348 -0.39 -7.38 3.99
N PHE A 349 0.42 -8.14 3.26
CA PHE A 349 0.52 -8.08 1.81
C PHE A 349 0.26 -9.46 1.24
N ASP A 350 -0.54 -9.48 0.17
CA ASP A 350 -0.85 -10.67 -0.60
C ASP A 350 -0.22 -10.52 -1.98
N GLY A 351 0.79 -11.35 -2.26
CA GLY A 351 1.45 -11.46 -3.57
C GLY A 351 0.91 -12.64 -4.37
N ASP A 352 1.54 -12.97 -5.50
CA ASP A 352 1.15 -14.13 -6.30
C ASP A 352 1.59 -15.42 -5.62
N GLY A 353 0.65 -16.14 -5.00
CA GLY A 353 0.91 -17.43 -4.36
C GLY A 353 1.48 -17.36 -2.94
N TYR A 354 1.75 -16.16 -2.41
CA TYR A 354 2.20 -15.96 -1.03
C TYR A 354 1.50 -14.81 -0.33
N SER A 355 1.54 -14.82 1.00
CA SER A 355 1.11 -13.69 1.83
C SER A 355 2.09 -13.51 2.98
N PHE A 356 2.35 -12.27 3.37
CA PHE A 356 3.16 -11.99 4.56
C PHE A 356 2.64 -10.78 5.33
N GLY A 357 2.77 -10.85 6.65
CA GLY A 357 2.53 -9.72 7.55
C GLY A 357 3.85 -9.20 8.11
N GLY A 358 3.99 -7.88 8.23
CA GLY A 358 5.21 -7.27 8.80
C GLY A 358 4.95 -5.91 9.43
N GLU A 359 5.86 -5.49 10.31
CA GLU A 359 5.79 -4.23 11.06
C GLU A 359 6.51 -3.09 10.32
N ILE A 360 5.86 -1.94 10.18
CA ILE A 360 6.47 -0.73 9.60
C ILE A 360 7.53 -0.20 10.59
N ILE A 361 8.78 -0.12 10.14
CA ILE A 361 9.89 0.42 10.94
C ILE A 361 10.41 1.76 10.42
N ASP A 362 10.15 2.09 9.15
CA ASP A 362 10.54 3.36 8.55
C ASP A 362 9.48 3.85 7.55
N ARG A 363 9.43 5.17 7.34
CA ARG A 363 8.46 5.86 6.48
C ARG A 363 9.15 6.92 5.63
N GLY A 364 8.75 6.99 4.36
CA GLY A 364 9.30 7.94 3.38
C GLY A 364 10.69 7.56 2.88
N ILE A 365 11.10 6.31 3.08
CA ILE A 365 12.33 5.73 2.56
C ILE A 365 12.01 4.30 2.14
N GLY A 366 12.14 3.98 0.85
CA GLY A 366 11.95 2.62 0.31
C GLY A 366 13.26 1.83 0.21
N ASN A 367 14.39 2.53 0.33
CA ASN A 367 15.72 1.93 0.28
C ASN A 367 16.13 1.37 1.64
N LEU A 368 16.61 0.13 1.64
CA LEU A 368 17.14 -0.53 2.83
C LEU A 368 18.48 0.10 3.22
N THR A 369 18.63 0.50 4.49
CA THR A 369 19.78 1.29 4.98
C THR A 369 20.92 0.46 5.58
N THR A 370 20.97 -0.83 5.25
CA THR A 370 21.99 -1.72 5.79
C THR A 370 23.38 -1.45 5.20
N LYS A 371 24.42 -1.74 5.98
CA LYS A 371 25.82 -1.49 5.62
C LYS A 371 26.70 -2.62 6.12
N ALA A 372 27.70 -2.99 5.33
CA ALA A 372 28.76 -3.87 5.78
C ALA A 372 29.56 -3.21 6.91
N ARG A 373 29.73 -3.92 8.03
CA ARG A 373 30.51 -3.48 9.18
C ARG A 373 31.60 -4.49 9.51
N PRO A 374 32.84 -4.03 9.71
CA PRO A 374 33.95 -4.93 10.04
C PRO A 374 33.86 -5.40 11.49
N LEU A 375 34.01 -6.70 11.66
CA LEU A 375 34.01 -7.43 12.94
C LEU A 375 35.23 -8.35 12.97
N VAL A 376 35.65 -8.71 14.18
CA VAL A 376 36.52 -9.88 14.37
C VAL A 376 35.75 -10.90 15.17
N VAL A 377 35.70 -12.11 14.63
CA VAL A 377 35.03 -13.25 15.25
C VAL A 377 36.01 -14.39 15.49
N ARG A 378 35.69 -15.27 16.44
CA ARG A 378 36.56 -16.39 16.84
C ARG A 378 35.73 -17.65 17.05
N THR A 379 36.28 -18.80 16.68
CA THR A 379 35.69 -20.11 16.96
C THR A 379 36.76 -21.20 17.06
N GLU A 380 36.38 -22.39 17.50
CA GLU A 380 37.20 -23.60 17.46
C GLU A 380 36.47 -24.65 16.63
N VAL A 381 37.17 -25.19 15.63
CA VAL A 381 36.59 -26.09 14.63
C VAL A 381 37.54 -27.26 14.35
N PRO A 382 37.05 -28.39 13.79
CA PRO A 382 37.92 -29.46 13.32
C PRO A 382 38.98 -28.96 12.33
N ALA A 383 40.16 -29.57 12.33
CA ALA A 383 41.27 -29.16 11.48
C ALA A 383 40.92 -29.16 9.98
N THR A 384 40.05 -30.06 9.54
CA THR A 384 39.53 -30.11 8.17
C THR A 384 38.65 -28.90 7.84
N VAL A 385 37.78 -28.48 8.76
CA VAL A 385 36.97 -27.27 8.58
C VAL A 385 37.86 -26.02 8.54
N ALA A 386 38.88 -25.96 9.40
CA ALA A 386 39.83 -24.83 9.39
C ALA A 386 40.64 -24.72 8.10
N SER A 387 40.91 -25.83 7.39
CA SER A 387 41.56 -25.78 6.07
C SER A 387 40.63 -25.30 4.97
N ASP A 388 39.32 -25.49 5.12
CA ASP A 388 38.32 -25.12 4.12
C ASP A 388 37.93 -23.63 4.19
N ILE A 389 38.21 -22.95 5.31
CA ILE A 389 37.93 -21.52 5.48
C ILE A 389 38.96 -20.65 4.74
N ASN A 390 38.53 -19.89 3.75
CA ASN A 390 39.37 -19.04 2.92
C ASN A 390 38.96 -17.57 2.97
N VAL A 391 39.92 -16.68 2.64
CA VAL A 391 39.60 -15.27 2.41
C VAL A 391 38.77 -15.16 1.14
N GLY A 392 37.68 -14.40 1.21
CA GLY A 392 36.71 -14.29 0.12
C GLY A 392 35.52 -15.22 0.25
N ASP A 393 35.50 -16.14 1.23
CA ASP A 393 34.31 -16.94 1.52
C ASP A 393 33.14 -16.03 1.93
N GLN A 394 31.94 -16.38 1.50
CA GLN A 394 30.73 -15.60 1.73
C GLN A 394 29.64 -16.49 2.33
N PHE A 395 28.95 -15.95 3.32
CA PHE A 395 27.64 -16.43 3.71
C PHE A 395 26.61 -15.58 2.98
N ASP A 396 25.96 -16.18 2.00
CA ASP A 396 24.96 -15.56 1.14
C ASP A 396 23.57 -16.10 1.46
N ILE A 397 22.56 -15.26 1.28
CA ILE A 397 21.16 -15.68 1.19
C ILE A 397 20.65 -15.18 -0.15
N ASP A 398 20.14 -16.09 -0.97
CA ASP A 398 19.68 -15.80 -2.33
C ASP A 398 20.72 -15.04 -3.19
N GLY A 399 21.98 -15.51 -3.12
CA GLY A 399 23.10 -14.88 -3.85
C GLY A 399 23.53 -13.51 -3.34
N VAL A 400 22.95 -13.01 -2.25
CA VAL A 400 23.32 -11.73 -1.62
C VAL A 400 24.23 -11.98 -0.41
N PRO A 401 25.48 -11.46 -0.39
CA PRO A 401 26.40 -11.65 0.72
C PRO A 401 25.95 -10.87 1.95
N ILE A 402 25.71 -11.61 3.04
CA ILE A 402 25.39 -11.04 4.35
C ILE A 402 26.56 -11.08 5.32
N VAL A 403 27.52 -12.01 5.13
CA VAL A 403 28.82 -12.00 5.80
C VAL A 403 29.90 -12.36 4.80
N SER A 404 30.99 -11.60 4.76
CA SER A 404 32.17 -11.90 3.94
C SER A 404 33.41 -12.08 4.82
N VAL A 405 34.23 -13.09 4.53
CA VAL A 405 35.49 -13.35 5.22
C VAL A 405 36.60 -12.53 4.58
N ASP A 406 37.09 -11.51 5.27
CA ASP A 406 38.14 -10.61 4.77
C ASP A 406 39.55 -11.03 5.20
N SER A 407 39.68 -11.74 6.31
CA SER A 407 40.96 -12.29 6.77
C SER A 407 40.78 -13.54 7.61
N VAL A 408 41.74 -14.45 7.52
CA VAL A 408 41.75 -15.72 8.26
C VAL A 408 43.07 -15.88 8.98
N THR A 409 43.03 -16.14 10.28
CA THR A 409 44.18 -16.60 11.06
C THR A 409 43.80 -17.89 11.77
N VAL A 410 44.61 -18.93 11.58
CA VAL A 410 44.41 -20.23 12.22
C VAL A 410 45.52 -20.46 13.23
N TYR A 411 45.16 -21.04 14.36
CA TYR A 411 46.04 -21.29 15.49
C TYR A 411 45.90 -22.76 15.92
N PRO A 412 47.02 -23.45 16.20
CA PRO A 412 46.96 -24.79 16.77
C PRO A 412 46.48 -24.72 18.21
N THR A 413 45.79 -25.78 18.63
CA THR A 413 45.31 -25.99 20.01
C THR A 413 46.05 -27.17 20.63
N ALA A 414 45.81 -27.45 21.92
CA ALA A 414 46.36 -28.64 22.57
C ALA A 414 45.84 -29.96 21.93
N ASN A 415 44.72 -29.91 21.21
CA ASN A 415 44.22 -31.03 20.42
C ASN A 415 44.59 -30.81 18.93
N PRO A 416 45.42 -31.67 18.32
CA PRO A 416 45.82 -31.49 16.91
C PRO A 416 44.64 -31.54 15.93
N ASP A 417 43.55 -32.23 16.28
CA ASP A 417 42.36 -32.33 15.45
C ASP A 417 41.46 -31.09 15.53
N VAL A 418 41.75 -30.16 16.44
CA VAL A 418 40.99 -28.92 16.64
C VAL A 418 41.89 -27.71 16.40
N ARG A 419 41.35 -26.76 15.65
CA ARG A 419 42.01 -25.50 15.33
C ARG A 419 41.18 -24.36 15.86
N ARG A 420 41.86 -23.35 16.41
CA ARG A 420 41.24 -22.08 16.76
C ARG A 420 41.36 -21.17 15.55
N VAL A 421 40.24 -20.61 15.11
CA VAL A 421 40.16 -19.75 13.94
C VAL A 421 39.71 -18.37 14.38
N VAL A 422 40.45 -17.35 13.95
CA VAL A 422 40.09 -15.94 14.13
C VAL A 422 39.89 -15.32 12.75
N LEU A 423 38.72 -14.77 12.53
CA LEU A 423 38.28 -14.23 11.25
C LEU A 423 38.03 -12.73 11.38
N GLY A 424 38.59 -11.95 10.47
CA GLY A 424 38.09 -10.61 10.19
C GLY A 424 36.98 -10.72 9.16
N VAL A 425 35.76 -10.30 9.51
CA VAL A 425 34.59 -10.44 8.65
C VAL A 425 33.86 -9.12 8.48
N SER A 426 33.27 -8.91 7.32
CA SER A 426 32.36 -7.80 7.04
C SER A 426 30.93 -8.33 7.04
N ALA A 427 30.14 -7.95 8.04
CA ALA A 427 28.74 -8.37 8.17
C ALA A 427 27.80 -7.23 7.78
N LYS A 428 26.77 -7.54 6.97
CA LYS A 428 25.71 -6.61 6.58
C LYS A 428 24.80 -6.32 7.78
N THR A 429 24.66 -5.06 8.16
CA THR A 429 24.04 -4.68 9.43
C THR A 429 23.24 -3.39 9.31
N ARG A 430 22.23 -3.19 10.17
CA ARG A 430 21.54 -1.90 10.33
C ARG A 430 21.83 -1.29 11.70
N THR A 431 21.61 0.01 11.83
CA THR A 431 21.71 0.70 13.12
C THR A 431 20.36 1.29 13.49
N GLU A 432 19.84 0.89 14.64
CA GLU A 432 18.53 1.31 15.14
C GLU A 432 18.67 1.81 16.58
N GLY A 433 18.29 3.06 16.86
CA GLY A 433 18.45 3.65 18.20
C GLY A 433 19.90 3.60 18.74
N GLY A 434 20.90 3.59 17.87
CA GLY A 434 22.32 3.41 18.22
C GLY A 434 22.77 1.96 18.45
N THR A 435 21.87 0.99 18.30
CA THR A 435 22.15 -0.44 18.37
C THR A 435 22.50 -0.99 16.99
N LEU A 436 23.59 -1.76 16.91
CA LEU A 436 23.98 -2.47 15.68
C LEU A 436 23.28 -3.84 15.63
N LEU A 437 22.54 -4.09 14.54
CA LEU A 437 21.75 -5.30 14.32
C LEU A 437 22.20 -6.05 13.06
N PHE A 438 22.16 -7.37 13.10
CA PHE A 438 22.31 -8.29 11.98
C PHE A 438 21.01 -9.09 11.86
N GLY A 439 20.17 -8.76 10.89
CA GLY A 439 18.75 -9.11 10.96
C GLY A 439 18.12 -8.53 12.24
N ASP A 440 17.48 -9.39 13.03
CA ASP A 440 16.95 -9.09 14.37
C ASP A 440 18.00 -9.17 15.49
N ARG A 441 19.20 -9.69 15.19
CA ARG A 441 20.21 -10.00 16.21
C ARG A 441 21.07 -8.81 16.57
N GLN A 442 21.11 -8.48 17.86
CA GLN A 442 22.03 -7.48 18.37
C GLN A 442 23.49 -7.94 18.36
N LEU A 443 24.34 -7.17 17.68
CA LEU A 443 25.78 -7.43 17.59
C LEU A 443 26.55 -6.77 18.75
N ARG A 444 26.85 -7.57 19.78
CA ARG A 444 27.72 -7.21 20.90
C ARG A 444 28.98 -8.09 20.91
N ILE A 445 30.01 -7.66 21.63
CA ILE A 445 31.13 -8.55 21.95
C ILE A 445 30.59 -9.70 22.81
N GLY A 446 30.99 -10.93 22.49
CA GLY A 446 30.48 -12.17 23.06
C GLY A 446 29.24 -12.74 22.35
N SER A 447 28.57 -11.98 21.48
CA SER A 447 27.45 -12.49 20.69
C SER A 447 27.93 -13.49 19.63
N GLN A 448 27.07 -14.46 19.30
CA GLN A 448 27.33 -15.43 18.23
C GLN A 448 26.92 -14.87 16.85
N LEU A 449 27.75 -15.12 15.84
CA LEU A 449 27.50 -14.82 14.42
C LEU A 449 27.65 -16.12 13.61
N PRO A 450 26.59 -16.60 12.94
CA PRO A 450 26.68 -17.74 12.04
C PRO A 450 27.43 -17.36 10.77
N ILE A 451 28.24 -18.27 10.26
CA ILE A 451 28.84 -18.20 8.93
C ILE A 451 28.60 -19.55 8.27
N ARG A 452 27.83 -19.55 7.18
CA ARG A 452 27.46 -20.75 6.43
C ARG A 452 27.89 -20.59 4.99
N THR A 453 28.55 -21.61 4.47
CA THR A 453 28.98 -21.72 3.08
C THR A 453 28.63 -23.12 2.58
N ASP A 454 28.86 -23.39 1.29
CA ASP A 454 28.72 -24.75 0.74
C ASP A 454 29.67 -25.78 1.41
N ASN A 455 30.77 -25.30 2.00
CA ASN A 455 31.83 -26.16 2.55
C ASN A 455 31.72 -26.33 4.08
N TYR A 456 31.14 -25.36 4.80
CA TYR A 456 31.07 -25.40 6.26
C TYR A 456 29.93 -24.55 6.85
N ASP A 457 29.46 -24.93 8.04
CA ASP A 457 28.57 -24.14 8.91
C ASP A 457 29.23 -24.01 10.28
N ILE A 458 29.55 -22.77 10.68
CA ILE A 458 30.23 -22.46 11.94
C ILE A 458 29.50 -21.36 12.71
N GLN A 459 29.48 -21.51 14.04
CA GLN A 459 29.07 -20.45 14.96
C GLN A 459 30.32 -19.76 15.52
N THR A 460 30.35 -18.43 15.46
CA THR A 460 31.53 -17.64 15.82
C THR A 460 31.20 -16.60 16.89
N GLU A 461 32.07 -16.43 17.87
CA GLU A 461 31.94 -15.42 18.92
C GLU A 461 32.55 -14.09 18.45
N ILE A 462 31.82 -12.98 18.54
CA ILE A 462 32.33 -11.64 18.23
C ILE A 462 33.29 -11.18 19.33
N ILE A 463 34.56 -10.96 19.00
CA ILE A 463 35.58 -10.48 19.94
C ILE A 463 35.97 -9.01 19.72
N ARG A 464 35.64 -8.43 18.55
CA ARG A 464 35.89 -7.01 18.23
C ARG A 464 34.84 -6.47 17.26
N ARG A 465 34.51 -5.18 17.39
CA ARG A 465 33.71 -4.42 16.40
C ARG A 465 34.54 -3.26 15.84
N GLY A 466 34.27 -2.86 14.61
CA GLY A 466 34.88 -1.68 13.99
C GLY A 466 36.29 -1.90 13.44
N GLY A 467 36.64 -3.15 13.13
CA GLY A 467 37.93 -3.48 12.51
C GLY A 467 38.00 -4.96 12.13
N LEU A 468 38.88 -5.28 11.17
CA LEU A 468 39.11 -6.63 10.66
C LEU A 468 40.32 -7.30 11.32
N ASN A 469 41.18 -6.51 11.97
CA ASN A 469 42.36 -7.01 12.65
C ASN A 469 42.02 -7.41 14.08
N GLU A 470 42.59 -8.52 14.54
CA GLU A 470 42.44 -8.99 15.92
C GLU A 470 42.77 -7.89 16.95
N PRO A 471 42.15 -7.91 18.15
CA PRO A 471 42.48 -6.98 19.23
C PRO A 471 43.97 -6.97 19.60
N GLY A 472 44.50 -5.79 19.91
CA GLY A 472 45.90 -5.58 20.31
C GLY A 472 46.85 -5.31 19.15
N SER A 473 48.03 -4.81 19.48
CA SER A 473 49.12 -4.55 18.53
C SER A 473 50.02 -5.78 18.43
N PRO A 474 50.39 -6.22 17.22
CA PRO A 474 51.33 -7.33 17.07
C PRO A 474 52.71 -6.94 17.61
N THR A 475 53.31 -7.82 18.41
CA THR A 475 54.68 -7.70 18.90
C THR A 475 55.31 -9.08 19.06
N THR A 476 56.60 -9.14 19.34
CA THR A 476 57.32 -10.39 19.65
C THR A 476 57.62 -10.42 21.13
N GLN A 477 57.33 -11.55 21.77
CA GLN A 477 57.70 -11.79 23.17
C GLN A 477 58.56 -13.04 23.25
N THR A 478 59.78 -12.87 23.74
CA THR A 478 60.69 -13.98 24.04
C THR A 478 60.30 -14.59 25.39
N VAL A 479 60.10 -15.90 25.41
CA VAL A 479 59.75 -16.67 26.61
C VAL A 479 60.62 -17.90 26.76
N THR A 480 60.78 -18.37 27.99
CA THR A 480 61.39 -19.66 28.29
C THR A 480 60.29 -20.68 28.58
N ILE A 481 60.27 -21.77 27.81
CA ILE A 481 59.29 -22.86 27.91
C ILE A 481 60.02 -24.12 28.37
N GLN A 482 59.53 -24.74 29.44
CA GLN A 482 60.10 -25.96 30.01
C GLN A 482 59.25 -27.18 29.66
N LEU A 483 59.91 -28.20 29.12
CA LEU A 483 59.35 -29.51 28.81
C LEU A 483 59.98 -30.53 29.75
N LYS A 484 59.16 -31.18 30.56
CA LYS A 484 59.63 -32.15 31.57
C LYS A 484 59.57 -33.58 31.05
N ASN A 485 60.53 -34.40 31.46
CA ASN A 485 60.52 -35.86 31.29
C ASN A 485 60.38 -36.32 29.82
N ILE A 486 61.09 -35.67 28.91
CA ILE A 486 61.05 -35.94 27.47
C ILE A 486 62.00 -37.10 27.10
N PRO A 487 61.57 -38.09 26.30
CA PRO A 487 62.45 -39.14 25.82
C PRO A 487 63.65 -38.60 25.03
N PRO A 488 64.85 -39.21 25.12
CA PRO A 488 66.07 -38.70 24.49
C PRO A 488 65.95 -38.44 22.99
N GLU A 489 65.25 -39.32 22.26
CA GLU A 489 65.02 -39.18 20.82
C GLU A 489 64.16 -37.97 20.46
N ARG A 490 63.16 -37.64 21.29
CA ARG A 490 62.36 -36.42 21.12
C ARG A 490 63.16 -35.18 21.48
N ALA A 491 63.89 -35.21 22.60
CA ALA A 491 64.71 -34.09 23.04
C ALA A 491 65.81 -33.75 22.01
N ALA A 492 66.44 -34.76 21.40
CA ALA A 492 67.44 -34.59 20.35
C ALA A 492 66.86 -34.08 19.02
N SER A 493 65.54 -34.23 18.82
CA SER A 493 64.87 -33.73 17.63
C SER A 493 64.53 -32.25 17.72
N LEU A 494 64.58 -31.62 18.91
CA LEU A 494 64.34 -30.20 19.09
C LEU A 494 65.63 -29.40 18.82
N THR A 495 65.57 -28.43 17.90
CA THR A 495 66.72 -27.62 17.50
C THR A 495 66.37 -26.14 17.40
N SER A 496 67.36 -25.26 17.55
CA SER A 496 67.22 -23.83 17.25
C SER A 496 66.84 -23.61 15.78
N GLY A 497 66.07 -22.55 15.51
CA GLY A 497 65.54 -22.20 14.19
C GLY A 497 64.28 -22.97 13.81
N MET A 498 63.75 -23.84 14.68
CA MET A 498 62.45 -24.45 14.47
C MET A 498 61.34 -23.41 14.58
N THR A 499 60.46 -23.37 13.59
CA THR A 499 59.32 -22.46 13.56
C THR A 499 58.00 -23.23 13.69
N GLU A 500 57.03 -22.58 14.32
CA GLU A 500 55.63 -22.91 14.08
C GLU A 500 55.11 -21.98 12.99
N GLU A 501 54.66 -22.58 11.89
CA GLU A 501 54.10 -21.89 10.75
C GLU A 501 52.63 -22.28 10.59
N ASN A 502 51.77 -21.27 10.43
CA ASN A 502 50.39 -21.48 10.06
C ASN A 502 50.04 -20.59 8.86
N ARG A 503 49.76 -21.24 7.73
CA ARG A 503 49.68 -20.57 6.42
C ARG A 503 50.94 -19.72 6.20
N ASP A 504 50.78 -18.42 5.98
CA ASP A 504 51.89 -17.49 5.74
C ASP A 504 52.39 -16.80 7.03
N LYS A 505 52.04 -17.32 8.22
CA LYS A 505 52.33 -16.66 9.51
C LYS A 505 53.15 -17.56 10.43
N THR A 506 54.35 -17.10 10.78
CA THR A 506 55.14 -17.68 11.86
C THR A 506 54.61 -17.19 13.21
N THR A 507 54.20 -18.12 14.06
CA THR A 507 53.62 -17.82 15.37
C THR A 507 54.62 -18.05 16.50
N ALA A 508 55.61 -18.94 16.30
CA ALA A 508 56.69 -19.19 17.25
C ALA A 508 57.99 -19.50 16.52
N GLU A 509 59.13 -19.07 17.05
CA GLU A 509 60.47 -19.42 16.57
C GLU A 509 61.38 -19.79 17.75
N VAL A 510 61.97 -20.99 17.71
CA VAL A 510 62.88 -21.47 18.75
C VAL A 510 64.25 -20.83 18.55
N GLN A 511 64.65 -19.94 19.44
CA GLN A 511 65.96 -19.29 19.41
C GLN A 511 67.06 -20.17 20.00
N ASN A 512 66.77 -20.88 21.09
CA ASN A 512 67.74 -21.71 21.79
C ASN A 512 67.10 -22.96 22.42
N VAL A 513 67.89 -24.03 22.53
CA VAL A 513 67.48 -25.31 23.13
C VAL A 513 68.54 -25.75 24.13
N THR A 514 68.15 -25.94 25.38
CA THR A 514 69.01 -26.47 26.45
C THR A 514 68.42 -27.76 26.99
N THR A 515 69.25 -28.79 27.16
CA THR A 515 68.80 -30.13 27.57
C THR A 515 69.61 -30.64 28.75
N GLN A 516 68.93 -31.15 29.78
CA GLN A 516 69.54 -31.71 30.99
C GLN A 516 68.88 -33.05 31.36
N PRO A 517 69.52 -33.94 32.17
CA PRO A 517 68.83 -35.12 32.70
C PRO A 517 67.55 -34.73 33.44
N ALA A 518 66.44 -35.44 33.20
CA ALA A 518 65.17 -35.11 33.85
C ALA A 518 65.23 -35.40 35.36
N GLU A 519 64.58 -34.59 36.19
CA GLU A 519 64.50 -34.88 37.63
C GLU A 519 63.31 -35.81 37.96
N ILE A 520 63.56 -36.83 38.79
CA ILE A 520 62.53 -37.71 39.35
C ILE A 520 62.55 -37.69 40.87
N VAL A 521 61.34 -37.68 41.43
CA VAL A 521 61.10 -37.82 42.86
C VAL A 521 60.80 -39.29 43.14
N LEU A 522 61.60 -39.91 44.01
CA LEU A 522 61.45 -41.29 44.45
C LEU A 522 61.15 -41.33 45.95
N GLU A 523 60.14 -42.10 46.34
CA GLU A 523 59.85 -42.40 47.74
C GLU A 523 60.42 -43.78 48.09
N SER A 524 61.17 -43.87 49.19
CA SER A 524 61.70 -45.14 49.68
C SER A 524 60.63 -45.96 50.39
N GLU A 525 60.86 -47.27 50.61
CA GLU A 525 59.97 -48.11 51.45
C GLU A 525 59.80 -47.57 52.89
N GLY A 526 60.70 -46.69 53.34
CA GLY A 526 60.62 -46.02 54.65
C GLY A 526 59.87 -44.68 54.65
N GLY A 527 59.39 -44.19 53.50
CA GLY A 527 58.72 -42.90 53.35
C GLY A 527 59.65 -41.70 53.14
N ASP A 528 60.95 -41.91 52.90
CA ASP A 528 61.90 -40.82 52.60
C ASP A 528 61.78 -40.40 51.13
N ILE A 529 61.76 -39.09 50.87
CA ILE A 529 61.69 -38.52 49.53
C ILE A 529 63.10 -38.17 49.02
N PHE A 530 63.47 -38.69 47.84
CA PHE A 530 64.74 -38.41 47.17
C PHE A 530 64.52 -37.78 45.78
N LEU A 531 65.25 -36.71 45.49
CA LEU A 531 65.41 -36.17 44.14
C LEU A 531 66.61 -36.86 43.47
N ARG A 532 66.41 -37.38 42.26
CA ARG A 532 67.41 -38.08 41.45
C ARG A 532 67.26 -37.71 39.98
N GLU A 533 68.34 -37.83 39.22
CA GLU A 533 68.29 -37.73 37.76
C GLU A 533 67.70 -39.01 37.15
N HIS A 534 66.84 -38.86 36.15
CA HIS A 534 66.29 -39.93 35.36
C HIS A 534 67.39 -40.51 34.45
N PRO A 535 67.55 -41.83 34.36
CA PRO A 535 68.66 -42.46 33.64
C PRO A 535 68.60 -42.26 32.11
N GLN A 536 67.45 -41.88 31.56
CA GLN A 536 67.23 -41.73 30.11
C GLN A 536 66.63 -40.37 29.76
N ASN A 537 65.37 -40.14 30.11
CA ASN A 537 64.61 -38.92 29.85
C ASN A 537 65.32 -37.63 30.29
N LYS A 538 64.96 -36.56 29.60
CA LYS A 538 65.57 -35.24 29.67
C LYS A 538 64.52 -34.18 29.97
N ASP A 539 64.92 -33.15 30.72
CA ASP A 539 64.20 -31.90 30.77
C ASP A 539 64.81 -30.97 29.72
N VAL A 540 63.94 -30.31 28.94
CA VAL A 540 64.31 -29.43 27.83
C VAL A 540 63.77 -28.04 28.11
N GLU A 541 64.62 -27.03 28.00
CA GLU A 541 64.24 -25.63 28.05
C GLU A 541 64.41 -25.01 26.66
N LEU A 542 63.35 -24.40 26.17
CA LEU A 542 63.31 -23.70 24.89
C LEU A 542 63.22 -22.20 25.17
N THR A 543 64.14 -21.41 24.61
CA THR A 543 63.93 -19.97 24.46
C THR A 543 63.22 -19.74 23.14
N VAL A 544 62.01 -19.20 23.17
CA VAL A 544 61.11 -19.11 22.02
C VAL A 544 60.61 -17.68 21.85
N ASP A 545 60.73 -17.15 20.65
CA ASP A 545 60.10 -15.90 20.25
C ASP A 545 58.67 -16.18 19.82
N LEU A 546 57.71 -15.67 20.57
CA LEU A 546 56.29 -15.82 20.27
C LEU A 546 55.76 -14.56 19.58
N SER A 547 55.04 -14.74 18.47
CA SER A 547 54.22 -13.69 17.88
C SER A 547 52.97 -13.48 18.74
N VAL A 548 52.95 -12.40 19.48
CA VAL A 548 51.90 -12.08 20.45
C VAL A 548 51.17 -10.80 20.07
N ARG A 549 50.05 -10.55 20.76
CA ARG A 549 49.30 -9.30 20.67
C ARG A 549 49.27 -8.63 22.02
N GLU A 550 49.75 -7.40 22.08
CA GLU A 550 49.67 -6.55 23.27
C GLU A 550 48.39 -5.72 23.23
N LEU A 551 47.53 -5.87 24.25
CA LEU A 551 46.33 -5.05 24.41
C LEU A 551 46.68 -3.71 25.08
N ASP A 552 45.80 -2.71 24.95
CA ASP A 552 45.98 -1.35 25.51
C ASP A 552 46.25 -1.30 27.03
N GLY A 553 45.97 -2.39 27.76
CA GLY A 553 46.28 -2.57 29.18
C GLY A 553 47.60 -3.28 29.48
N GLY A 554 48.50 -3.43 28.49
CA GLY A 554 49.78 -4.17 28.63
C GLY A 554 49.62 -5.69 28.74
N THR A 555 48.40 -6.21 28.58
CA THR A 555 48.17 -7.65 28.60
C THR A 555 48.64 -8.26 27.29
N ILE A 556 49.58 -9.18 27.38
CA ILE A 556 50.10 -9.93 26.23
C ILE A 556 49.23 -11.16 25.99
N ARG A 557 48.83 -11.38 24.74
CA ARG A 557 48.10 -12.56 24.31
C ARG A 557 48.85 -13.35 23.26
N PHE A 558 49.00 -14.64 23.49
CA PHE A 558 49.47 -15.59 22.49
C PHE A 558 48.28 -16.37 21.96
N ARG A 559 48.04 -16.35 20.63
CA ARG A 559 46.91 -17.04 19.97
C ARG A 559 45.53 -16.80 20.62
N GLY A 560 45.32 -15.56 21.06
CA GLY A 560 44.09 -15.11 21.72
C GLY A 560 43.97 -15.44 23.21
N GLU A 561 44.90 -16.18 23.79
CA GLU A 561 44.96 -16.47 25.23
C GLU A 561 45.96 -15.57 25.94
N THR A 562 45.69 -15.23 27.20
CA THR A 562 46.60 -14.38 27.98
C THR A 562 47.86 -15.17 28.30
N LEU A 563 49.02 -14.66 27.90
CA LEU A 563 50.31 -15.30 28.12
C LEU A 563 50.81 -15.03 29.55
N ARG A 564 51.08 -16.07 30.34
CA ARG A 564 51.55 -15.96 31.74
C ARG A 564 52.59 -17.02 32.10
N VAL A 565 53.41 -16.74 33.11
CA VAL A 565 54.23 -17.77 33.76
C VAL A 565 53.32 -18.83 34.41
N GLY A 566 53.69 -20.10 34.27
CA GLY A 566 52.94 -21.27 34.70
C GLY A 566 51.87 -21.75 33.71
N GLN A 567 51.78 -21.13 32.53
CA GLN A 567 50.84 -21.55 31.50
C GLN A 567 51.46 -22.62 30.60
N ASP A 568 50.72 -23.70 30.35
CA ASP A 568 51.09 -24.68 29.33
C ASP A 568 50.77 -24.17 27.93
N ILE A 569 51.73 -24.33 27.01
CA ILE A 569 51.61 -23.96 25.61
C ILE A 569 51.97 -25.15 24.73
N ALA A 570 51.11 -25.41 23.75
CA ALA A 570 51.36 -26.34 22.66
C ALA A 570 52.05 -25.61 21.48
N LEU A 571 53.20 -26.11 21.02
CA LEU A 571 53.89 -25.63 19.83
C LEU A 571 53.98 -26.74 18.77
N GLU A 572 53.60 -26.45 17.54
CA GLU A 572 53.77 -27.31 16.36
C GLU A 572 55.04 -26.90 15.60
N LEU A 573 56.18 -27.43 16.02
CA LEU A 573 57.51 -27.15 15.48
C LEU A 573 57.82 -28.10 14.31
N GLY A 574 57.30 -27.78 13.13
CA GLY A 574 57.37 -28.64 11.95
C GLY A 574 56.64 -29.98 12.16
N PRO A 575 57.32 -31.14 12.13
CA PRO A 575 56.68 -32.43 12.38
C PRO A 575 56.47 -32.76 13.88
N LEU A 576 56.93 -31.89 14.80
CA LEU A 576 56.90 -32.15 16.23
C LEU A 576 55.86 -31.27 16.92
N THR A 577 54.92 -31.88 17.63
CA THR A 577 54.08 -31.17 18.59
C THR A 577 54.68 -31.33 19.99
N VAL A 578 54.94 -30.22 20.66
CA VAL A 578 55.43 -30.19 22.04
C VAL A 578 54.51 -29.39 22.94
N ASN A 579 54.34 -29.85 24.18
CA ASN A 579 53.62 -29.14 25.23
C ASN A 579 54.61 -28.81 26.34
N GLY A 580 54.69 -27.55 26.74
CA GLY A 580 55.58 -27.11 27.81
C GLY A 580 55.03 -25.93 28.59
N GLU A 581 55.53 -25.77 29.80
CA GLU A 581 55.12 -24.73 30.75
C GLU A 581 55.99 -23.48 30.55
N VAL A 582 55.37 -22.30 30.43
CA VAL A 582 56.11 -21.02 30.41
C VAL A 582 56.68 -20.76 31.79
N ILE A 583 58.01 -20.73 31.92
CA ILE A 583 58.68 -20.51 33.22
C ILE A 583 59.25 -19.08 33.37
N GLY A 584 59.32 -18.31 32.28
CA GLY A 584 59.85 -16.95 32.31
C GLY A 584 59.62 -16.16 31.03
N PHE A 585 59.73 -14.85 31.16
CA PHE A 585 59.80 -13.89 30.06
C PHE A 585 61.22 -13.33 30.03
N GLU A 586 61.85 -13.27 28.87
CA GLU A 586 63.13 -12.55 28.71
C GLU A 586 62.84 -11.07 28.46
N GLU A 587 63.62 -10.17 29.09
CA GLU A 587 63.51 -8.71 28.99
C GLU A 587 64.15 -8.13 27.73
#